data_AF-A0A8C5RBV6-F1
#
_entry.id   AF-A0A8C5RBV6-F1
#
_cell.length_a   1.000
_cell.length_b   1.000
_cell.length_c   1.000
_cell.angle_alpha   90.00
_cell.angle_beta   90.00
_cell.angle_gamma   90.00
#
_symmetry.space_group_name_H-M   'P 1'
#
loop_
_entity.id
_entity.type
_entity.pdbx_description
1 polymer ?
#
loop_
_entity_poly.entity_id
_entity_poly.type
_entity_poly.pdbx_seq_one_letter_code
_entity_poly.pdbx_strand_id
1 'polypeptide(L)'
;MILSPSCVRLFCRNFSKMHCFRISESIQAEPDDDDDVDSSTQSSLKESQVSADSSKQMLKIYDGNDAVKRNQYRLITVPRIAKNEEVVEAALRAYYISDDQQDYELQTFTQQALFCDDIINRNDTIEEMQPGSVFREAVPEAWVIRAKPKENEVIKIYPGWLKVGVACVSIRINKGSTTETVIKEVLPLLGYESDYFQNFKLVEILMGSRQVQRMVLDDHESIISRLQDIRKTSLRQMNQTRFYIVENNISTVRVHLFVGGLPLHLTTEEYIKILKDELAIKTNLVSMSHIYSSQGAVVLEITCFSEAERLYMLVKDTFINDKALTAVILPEILQNKLPQNCCPLLVFVNPKSGGLKGRSLLYSFRKLLNPHQIFELTNGGPLPGFHTFSQIPYFRILVCGGDGTVGWVLGALEEIRHKLACPEPSVAILPLGTGNDLGRVLRWGAGYSGEDPYSILISVDEADDVLMDRWTILLDAQEALESSENGVLEPEPPKIVQMNNYCGLGIDAELSLGFHHAREEEPDKFNSRLHNKGVYVKVGLQKMSHTRSLHKEIKLQVDQHEVELPSIEGLIFINIPR
;
A
#
# COMPACT_ATOMS: atom_id res chain seq x y z
N MET A 1 -6.31 16.34 -0.34
CA MET A 1 -5.84 15.01 0.11
C MET A 1 -4.68 14.38 -0.67
N ILE A 2 -4.62 14.38 -2.00
CA ILE A 2 -3.66 13.53 -2.76
C ILE A 2 -2.31 14.23 -2.95
N LEU A 3 -1.20 13.53 -2.65
CA LEU A 3 0.15 14.00 -3.02
C LEU A 3 0.39 13.79 -4.51
N SER A 4 0.58 14.89 -5.25
CA SER A 4 1.01 14.81 -6.65
C SER A 4 2.33 14.04 -6.76
N PRO A 5 2.50 13.15 -7.76
CA PRO A 5 3.77 12.47 -8.01
C PRO A 5 4.96 13.42 -8.17
N SER A 6 4.73 14.67 -8.61
CA SER A 6 5.77 15.69 -8.73
C SER A 6 6.37 16.13 -7.39
N CYS A 7 5.63 15.93 -6.29
CA CYS A 7 6.00 16.34 -4.94
C CYS A 7 6.65 15.21 -4.14
N VAL A 8 6.65 13.98 -4.64
CA VAL A 8 7.22 12.83 -3.95
C VAL A 8 8.41 12.33 -4.72
N ARG A 9 9.56 12.26 -4.05
CA ARG A 9 10.80 11.77 -4.61
C ARG A 9 11.16 10.46 -3.91
N LEU A 10 11.39 9.42 -4.70
CA LEU A 10 11.89 8.15 -4.21
C LEU A 10 13.06 7.69 -5.08
N PHE A 11 14.22 7.53 -4.45
CA PHE A 11 15.40 6.99 -5.11
C PHE A 11 15.39 5.47 -5.01
N CYS A 12 14.90 4.81 -6.05
CA CYS A 12 14.71 3.37 -6.05
C CYS A 12 14.98 2.78 -7.44
N ARG A 13 16.25 2.53 -7.76
CA ARG A 13 16.60 1.96 -9.08
C ARG A 13 16.27 0.45 -9.18
N ASN A 14 16.38 -0.30 -8.07
CA ASN A 14 16.22 -1.76 -8.03
C ASN A 14 15.20 -2.32 -7.01
N PHE A 15 14.75 -1.55 -6.00
CA PHE A 15 13.82 -2.11 -4.99
C PHE A 15 12.42 -2.45 -5.52
N SER A 16 12.10 -2.02 -6.75
CA SER A 16 10.90 -2.48 -7.48
C SER A 16 10.92 -3.98 -7.77
N LYS A 17 12.10 -4.60 -7.89
CA LYS A 17 12.27 -6.06 -8.06
C LYS A 17 12.16 -6.82 -6.74
N MET A 18 12.51 -6.21 -5.60
CA MET A 18 12.62 -6.84 -4.27
C MET A 18 11.37 -6.69 -3.39
N HIS A 19 10.17 -6.68 -3.96
CA HIS A 19 8.90 -6.64 -3.22
C HIS A 19 8.65 -5.41 -2.31
N CYS A 20 9.51 -4.39 -2.31
CA CYS A 20 9.42 -3.25 -1.38
C CYS A 20 8.18 -2.39 -1.61
N PHE A 21 7.69 -2.40 -2.84
CA PHE A 21 6.46 -1.74 -3.27
C PHE A 21 5.53 -2.70 -4.02
N ARG A 22 5.85 -4.01 -4.03
CA ARG A 22 4.92 -5.00 -4.57
C ARG A 22 3.82 -5.25 -3.56
N ILE A 23 2.61 -5.20 -4.05
CA ILE A 23 1.49 -5.95 -3.50
C ILE A 23 1.93 -7.43 -3.52
N SER A 24 2.44 -7.94 -2.40
CA SER A 24 2.73 -9.36 -2.23
C SER A 24 1.39 -10.11 -2.27
N GLU A 25 1.11 -10.76 -3.39
CA GLU A 25 0.15 -11.85 -3.42
C GLU A 25 0.85 -13.07 -2.85
N SER A 26 0.32 -13.63 -1.77
CA SER A 26 0.57 -15.04 -1.47
C SER A 26 0.00 -15.85 -2.64
N ILE A 27 0.67 -16.93 -3.03
CA ILE A 27 0.32 -17.88 -4.12
C ILE A 27 -1.01 -18.63 -3.85
N GLN A 28 -1.85 -18.13 -2.93
CA GLN A 28 -3.19 -18.61 -2.67
C GLN A 28 -4.17 -17.46 -2.87
N ALA A 29 -4.25 -16.97 -4.11
CA ALA A 29 -5.47 -16.33 -4.58
C ALA A 29 -6.25 -17.45 -5.28
N GLU A 30 -7.20 -18.03 -4.55
CA GLU A 30 -8.36 -18.66 -5.18
C GLU A 30 -8.96 -17.65 -6.17
N PRO A 31 -9.43 -18.08 -7.36
CA PRO A 31 -9.98 -17.18 -8.36
C PRO A 31 -11.16 -16.39 -7.79
N ASP A 32 -11.27 -15.12 -8.19
CA ASP A 32 -12.39 -14.21 -7.90
C ASP A 32 -13.74 -14.87 -8.26
N ASP A 33 -14.43 -15.45 -7.27
CA ASP A 33 -15.87 -15.73 -7.30
C ASP A 33 -16.57 -14.61 -6.52
N ASP A 34 -16.77 -13.46 -7.18
CA ASP A 34 -17.82 -12.51 -6.82
C ASP A 34 -19.05 -12.86 -7.66
N ASP A 35 -19.95 -13.69 -7.11
CA ASP A 35 -21.37 -13.74 -7.48
C ASP A 35 -22.14 -14.46 -6.36
N ASP A 36 -22.55 -13.70 -5.32
CA ASP A 36 -23.59 -14.11 -4.39
C ASP A 36 -24.97 -13.89 -5.04
N VAL A 37 -25.62 -14.97 -5.45
CA VAL A 37 -27.10 -15.05 -5.50
C VAL A 37 -27.55 -16.33 -4.83
N ASP A 38 -28.31 -16.17 -3.75
CA ASP A 38 -28.97 -17.20 -2.95
C ASP A 38 -29.53 -18.38 -3.76
N SER A 39 -29.04 -19.60 -3.52
CA SER A 39 -29.90 -20.76 -3.33
C SER A 39 -29.15 -21.94 -2.70
N SER A 40 -29.70 -22.40 -1.58
CA SER A 40 -29.27 -23.59 -0.85
C SER A 40 -29.53 -24.88 -1.64
N THR A 41 -28.49 -25.64 -2.03
CA THR A 41 -28.50 -27.12 -1.94
C THR A 41 -27.08 -27.71 -2.09
N GLN A 42 -26.69 -28.58 -1.17
CA GLN A 42 -25.52 -29.45 -1.28
C GLN A 42 -25.66 -30.42 -2.47
N SER A 43 -24.64 -30.54 -3.34
CA SER A 43 -24.22 -31.84 -3.90
C SER A 43 -22.96 -31.74 -4.79
N SER A 44 -21.93 -32.48 -4.37
CA SER A 44 -20.97 -33.27 -5.16
C SER A 44 -20.52 -32.82 -6.56
N LEU A 45 -19.21 -32.67 -6.70
CA LEU A 45 -18.42 -32.88 -7.92
C LEU A 45 -18.99 -34.03 -8.78
N LYS A 46 -19.65 -33.66 -9.87
CA LYS A 46 -19.88 -34.50 -11.04
C LYS A 46 -19.55 -33.66 -12.26
N GLU A 47 -18.63 -34.17 -13.07
CA GLU A 47 -18.44 -33.79 -14.47
C GLU A 47 -19.82 -33.61 -15.11
N SER A 48 -20.21 -32.35 -15.27
CA SER A 48 -21.47 -32.00 -15.87
C SER A 48 -21.25 -31.98 -17.36
N GLN A 49 -21.81 -33.01 -17.99
CA GLN A 49 -21.95 -33.20 -19.42
C GLN A 49 -22.16 -31.87 -20.15
N VAL A 50 -21.40 -31.71 -21.22
CA VAL A 50 -21.62 -30.76 -22.32
C VAL A 50 -23.11 -30.71 -22.64
N SER A 51 -23.80 -29.67 -22.17
CA SER A 51 -25.09 -29.31 -22.73
C SER A 51 -24.78 -28.74 -24.12
N ALA A 52 -25.29 -29.44 -25.14
CA ALA A 52 -25.12 -29.09 -26.53
C ALA A 52 -25.97 -27.85 -26.88
N ASP A 53 -25.59 -26.69 -26.36
CA ASP A 53 -25.99 -25.41 -26.95
C ASP A 53 -24.95 -25.07 -28.02
N SER A 54 -25.06 -25.76 -29.17
CA SER A 54 -24.04 -25.88 -30.23
C SER A 54 -23.73 -24.58 -30.98
N SER A 55 -24.32 -23.45 -30.57
CA SER A 55 -24.24 -22.17 -31.26
C SER A 55 -23.10 -21.27 -30.77
N LYS A 56 -22.54 -21.51 -29.58
CA LYS A 56 -21.46 -20.68 -28.99
C LYS A 56 -20.14 -21.43 -28.92
N GLN A 57 -19.04 -20.69 -28.90
CA GLN A 57 -17.67 -21.16 -28.72
C GLN A 57 -16.98 -20.33 -27.64
N MET A 58 -16.09 -20.98 -26.87
CA MET A 58 -15.20 -20.30 -25.94
C MET A 58 -13.82 -20.16 -26.58
N LEU A 59 -13.23 -18.96 -26.45
CA LEU A 59 -11.91 -18.65 -26.99
C LEU A 59 -11.01 -18.13 -25.87
N LYS A 60 -9.76 -18.61 -25.82
CA LYS A 60 -8.74 -18.05 -24.94
C LYS A 60 -8.09 -16.87 -25.63
N ILE A 61 -8.15 -15.71 -25.00
CA ILE A 61 -7.63 -14.45 -25.53
C ILE A 61 -6.47 -13.99 -24.65
N TYR A 62 -5.36 -13.64 -25.28
CA TYR A 62 -4.21 -12.98 -24.65
C TYR A 62 -4.12 -11.53 -25.14
N ASP A 63 -3.75 -10.59 -24.28
CA ASP A 63 -3.60 -9.18 -24.63
C ASP A 63 -2.17 -8.79 -25.07
N GLY A 64 -1.24 -9.75 -25.17
CA GLY A 64 0.11 -9.51 -25.65
C GLY A 64 1.11 -10.62 -25.32
N ASN A 65 2.39 -10.38 -25.63
CA ASN A 65 3.47 -11.35 -25.48
C ASN A 65 3.72 -11.77 -24.02
N ASP A 66 3.58 -10.85 -23.06
CA ASP A 66 3.82 -11.15 -21.65
C ASP A 66 2.72 -12.09 -21.11
N ALA A 67 1.46 -11.84 -21.49
CA ALA A 67 0.33 -12.68 -21.15
C ALA A 67 0.48 -14.10 -21.72
N VAL A 68 0.96 -14.22 -22.96
CA VAL A 68 1.30 -15.51 -23.57
C VAL A 68 2.40 -16.22 -22.78
N LYS A 69 3.52 -15.55 -22.48
CA LYS A 69 4.65 -16.13 -21.73
C LYS A 69 4.24 -16.63 -20.34
N ARG A 70 3.29 -15.95 -19.70
CA ARG A 70 2.78 -16.31 -18.36
C ARG A 70 1.56 -17.22 -18.40
N ASN A 71 1.09 -17.60 -19.58
CA ASN A 71 -0.16 -18.35 -19.77
C ASN A 71 -1.37 -17.69 -19.08
N GLN A 72 -1.44 -16.35 -19.12
CA GLN A 72 -2.53 -15.56 -18.53
C GLN A 72 -3.49 -15.10 -19.64
N TYR A 73 -4.63 -15.76 -19.77
CA TYR A 73 -5.66 -15.43 -20.76
C TYR A 73 -6.98 -15.04 -20.09
N ARG A 74 -7.85 -14.40 -20.86
CA ARG A 74 -9.27 -14.26 -20.54
C ARG A 74 -10.09 -15.12 -21.48
N LEU A 75 -11.13 -15.76 -20.95
CA LEU A 75 -12.09 -16.50 -21.74
C LEU A 75 -13.16 -15.53 -22.25
N ILE A 76 -13.44 -15.59 -23.54
CA ILE A 76 -14.61 -14.95 -24.14
C ILE A 76 -15.54 -16.02 -24.69
N THR A 77 -16.84 -15.76 -24.61
CA THR A 77 -17.86 -16.60 -25.21
C THR A 77 -18.52 -15.85 -26.36
N VAL A 78 -18.41 -16.38 -27.57
CA VAL A 78 -18.95 -15.76 -28.79
C VAL A 78 -19.73 -16.78 -29.61
N PRO A 79 -20.73 -16.38 -30.42
CA PRO A 79 -21.36 -17.28 -31.39
C PRO A 79 -20.34 -17.90 -32.35
N ARG A 80 -20.55 -19.14 -32.80
CA ARG A 80 -19.69 -19.81 -33.79
C ARG A 80 -19.71 -19.12 -35.16
N ILE A 81 -20.80 -18.43 -35.46
CA ILE A 81 -20.98 -17.63 -36.69
C ILE A 81 -20.51 -16.17 -36.51
N ALA A 82 -19.92 -15.82 -35.36
CA ALA A 82 -19.50 -14.46 -35.08
C ALA A 82 -18.45 -13.99 -36.10
N LYS A 83 -18.58 -12.74 -36.54
CA LYS A 83 -17.58 -12.11 -37.41
C LYS A 83 -16.34 -11.77 -36.60
N ASN A 84 -15.18 -11.71 -37.24
CA ASN A 84 -13.92 -11.34 -36.59
C ASN A 84 -14.02 -10.05 -35.76
N GLU A 85 -14.75 -9.05 -36.26
CA GLU A 85 -15.01 -7.78 -35.55
C GLU A 85 -15.70 -7.99 -34.20
N GLU A 86 -16.73 -8.82 -34.14
CA GLU A 86 -17.47 -9.13 -32.91
C GLU A 86 -16.59 -9.89 -31.90
N VAL A 87 -15.68 -10.73 -32.40
CA VAL A 87 -14.71 -11.45 -31.57
C VAL A 87 -13.66 -10.49 -31.00
N VAL A 88 -13.16 -9.55 -31.83
CA VAL A 88 -12.24 -8.49 -31.38
C VAL A 88 -12.91 -7.60 -30.34
N GLU A 89 -14.17 -7.22 -30.54
CA GLU A 89 -14.92 -6.40 -29.58
C GLU A 89 -15.07 -7.11 -28.23
N ALA A 90 -15.49 -8.38 -28.24
CA ALA A 90 -15.60 -9.19 -27.03
C ALA A 90 -14.25 -9.34 -26.32
N ALA A 91 -13.17 -9.49 -27.10
CA ALA A 91 -11.80 -9.58 -26.61
C ALA A 91 -11.35 -8.25 -25.94
N LEU A 92 -11.60 -7.10 -26.56
CA LEU A 92 -11.28 -5.78 -25.98
C LEU A 92 -12.06 -5.53 -24.69
N ARG A 93 -13.37 -5.83 -24.67
CA ARG A 93 -14.21 -5.72 -23.47
C ARG A 93 -13.71 -6.60 -22.33
N ALA A 94 -13.30 -7.84 -22.62
CA ALA A 94 -12.75 -8.74 -21.61
C ALA A 94 -11.53 -8.12 -20.91
N TYR A 95 -10.73 -7.31 -21.62
CA TYR A 95 -9.56 -6.62 -21.07
C TYR A 95 -9.81 -5.16 -20.65
N TYR A 96 -11.06 -4.70 -20.64
CA TYR A 96 -11.44 -3.33 -20.31
C TYR A 96 -10.75 -2.27 -21.19
N ILE A 97 -10.57 -2.58 -22.47
CA ILE A 97 -10.04 -1.65 -23.48
C ILE A 97 -11.23 -1.02 -24.21
N SER A 98 -11.31 0.31 -24.19
CA SER A 98 -12.44 1.08 -24.76
C SER A 98 -12.14 1.65 -26.15
N ASP A 99 -11.16 1.10 -26.86
CA ASP A 99 -10.73 1.57 -28.17
C ASP A 99 -11.59 1.01 -29.30
N ASP A 100 -11.48 1.59 -30.50
CA ASP A 100 -12.22 1.13 -31.68
C ASP A 100 -11.71 -0.25 -32.14
N GLN A 101 -12.62 -1.23 -32.29
CA GLN A 101 -12.31 -2.58 -32.75
C GLN A 101 -11.59 -2.60 -34.11
N GLN A 102 -11.79 -1.60 -34.97
CA GLN A 102 -11.15 -1.52 -36.29
C GLN A 102 -9.64 -1.36 -36.19
N ASP A 103 -9.13 -0.83 -35.07
CA ASP A 103 -7.72 -0.65 -34.81
C ASP A 103 -7.01 -1.94 -34.35
N TYR A 104 -7.75 -3.03 -34.21
CA TYR A 104 -7.22 -4.28 -33.65
C TYR A 104 -7.47 -5.48 -34.56
N GLU A 105 -6.67 -6.51 -34.36
CA GLU A 105 -6.79 -7.80 -35.04
C GLU A 105 -6.44 -8.95 -34.08
N LEU A 106 -6.97 -10.14 -34.39
CA LEU A 106 -6.64 -11.35 -33.68
C LEU A 106 -5.63 -12.15 -34.50
N GLN A 107 -4.52 -12.51 -33.87
CA GLN A 107 -3.49 -13.37 -34.46
C GLN A 107 -3.50 -14.74 -33.80
N THR A 108 -3.34 -15.79 -34.61
CA THR A 108 -3.31 -17.18 -34.15
C THR A 108 -1.97 -17.50 -33.48
N PHE A 109 -2.01 -18.10 -32.29
CA PHE A 109 -0.79 -18.50 -31.59
C PHE A 109 -0.36 -19.92 -31.99
N THR A 110 0.79 -20.06 -32.66
CA THR A 110 1.50 -21.35 -32.82
C THR A 110 2.80 -21.31 -32.01
N GLN A 111 3.01 -22.29 -31.14
CA GLN A 111 4.15 -22.35 -30.19
C GLN A 111 5.55 -22.31 -30.86
N GLN A 112 5.66 -22.42 -32.18
CA GLN A 112 6.92 -22.41 -32.92
C GLN A 112 7.53 -21.01 -33.11
N ALA A 113 6.80 -19.91 -32.88
CA ALA A 113 7.30 -18.55 -33.13
C ALA A 113 8.22 -17.97 -32.03
N LEU A 114 8.32 -18.59 -30.85
CA LEU A 114 9.14 -18.07 -29.74
C LEU A 114 10.64 -18.41 -29.85
N PHE A 115 11.04 -19.28 -30.78
CA PHE A 115 12.45 -19.67 -30.96
C PHE A 115 13.15 -18.97 -32.14
N CYS A 116 12.45 -18.10 -32.89
CA CYS A 116 13.01 -17.49 -34.11
C CYS A 116 13.61 -16.09 -33.91
N ASP A 117 13.30 -15.38 -32.82
CA ASP A 117 13.78 -14.02 -32.60
C ASP A 117 15.16 -13.93 -31.91
N ASP A 118 15.83 -15.06 -31.63
CA ASP A 118 17.17 -15.09 -31.01
C ASP A 118 18.34 -15.35 -31.99
N ILE A 119 18.13 -15.29 -33.32
CA ILE A 119 19.24 -15.41 -34.28
C ILE A 119 19.20 -14.28 -35.31
N ILE A 120 20.01 -13.26 -35.01
CA ILE A 120 20.56 -12.32 -35.99
C ILE A 120 21.30 -13.11 -37.08
N ASN A 121 21.02 -12.75 -38.35
CA ASN A 121 21.63 -13.19 -39.62
C ASN A 121 21.04 -14.43 -40.31
N ARG A 122 20.24 -14.19 -41.36
CA ARG A 122 20.55 -14.62 -42.74
C ARG A 122 19.66 -13.94 -43.79
N ASN A 123 20.29 -13.65 -44.92
CA ASN A 123 19.81 -12.94 -46.09
C ASN A 123 18.67 -13.64 -46.84
N ASP A 124 17.91 -12.82 -47.58
CA ASP A 124 17.19 -13.08 -48.83
C ASP A 124 16.42 -14.40 -48.96
N THR A 125 15.09 -14.32 -48.93
CA THR A 125 14.25 -14.69 -50.10
C THR A 125 12.79 -14.28 -49.86
N ILE A 126 12.25 -13.58 -50.85
CA ILE A 126 10.84 -13.21 -50.99
C ILE A 126 10.09 -14.47 -51.44
N GLU A 127 9.13 -14.95 -50.66
CA GLU A 127 8.07 -15.82 -51.19
C GLU A 127 6.70 -15.22 -50.87
N GLU A 128 6.01 -14.85 -51.94
CA GLU A 128 4.62 -14.41 -51.97
C GLU A 128 3.70 -15.55 -51.50
N MET A 129 2.87 -15.31 -50.48
CA MET A 129 1.69 -16.13 -50.23
C MET A 129 0.43 -15.37 -50.64
N GLN A 130 -0.29 -15.96 -51.60
CA GLN A 130 -1.58 -15.49 -52.10
C GLN A 130 -2.69 -15.52 -51.03
N PRO A 131 -3.70 -14.64 -51.14
CA PRO A 131 -4.85 -14.62 -50.25
C PRO A 131 -5.89 -15.63 -50.72
N GLY A 132 -5.96 -16.80 -50.08
CA GLY A 132 -6.98 -17.80 -50.40
C GLY A 132 -7.20 -18.81 -49.29
N SER A 133 -8.46 -18.90 -48.83
CA SER A 133 -9.03 -19.94 -47.94
C SER A 133 -8.71 -19.82 -46.44
N VAL A 134 -9.50 -19.00 -45.73
CA VAL A 134 -9.40 -18.76 -44.27
C VAL A 134 -10.06 -19.84 -43.39
N PHE A 135 -10.69 -20.88 -43.93
CA PHE A 135 -11.33 -21.90 -43.07
C PHE A 135 -11.22 -23.30 -43.64
N ARG A 136 -10.20 -24.04 -43.20
CA ARG A 136 -10.27 -25.49 -42.95
C ARG A 136 -9.20 -25.94 -41.94
N GLU A 137 -9.68 -26.58 -40.88
CA GLU A 137 -9.00 -27.59 -40.05
C GLU A 137 -7.86 -27.15 -39.10
N ALA A 138 -8.23 -26.35 -38.10
CA ALA A 138 -7.95 -26.51 -36.66
C ALA A 138 -8.23 -25.14 -36.01
N VAL A 139 -9.30 -25.02 -35.20
CA VAL A 139 -9.55 -23.76 -34.48
C VAL A 139 -8.39 -23.58 -33.50
N PRO A 140 -7.57 -22.53 -33.63
CA PRO A 140 -6.54 -22.29 -32.63
C PRO A 140 -7.24 -21.97 -31.31
N GLU A 141 -6.96 -22.76 -30.29
CA GLU A 141 -7.57 -22.63 -28.95
C GLU A 141 -7.14 -21.35 -28.23
N ALA A 142 -6.24 -20.57 -28.82
CA ALA A 142 -5.61 -19.38 -28.25
C ALA A 142 -5.36 -18.30 -29.32
N TRP A 143 -5.81 -17.09 -29.02
CA TRP A 143 -5.65 -15.90 -29.88
C TRP A 143 -4.95 -14.78 -29.11
N VAL A 144 -4.15 -13.99 -29.81
CA VAL A 144 -3.52 -12.78 -29.25
C VAL A 144 -4.14 -11.56 -29.93
N ILE A 145 -4.68 -10.63 -29.15
CA ILE A 145 -5.15 -9.34 -29.67
C ILE A 145 -3.93 -8.47 -29.96
N ARG A 146 -3.87 -7.87 -31.16
CA ARG A 146 -2.84 -6.92 -31.57
C ARG A 146 -3.45 -5.61 -32.02
N ALA A 147 -2.81 -4.51 -31.68
CA ALA A 147 -3.09 -3.22 -32.31
C ALA A 147 -2.45 -3.19 -33.70
N LYS A 148 -3.21 -2.74 -34.71
CA LYS A 148 -2.71 -2.52 -36.06
C LYS A 148 -1.69 -1.38 -36.05
N PRO A 149 -0.59 -1.51 -36.83
CA PRO A 149 0.41 -0.46 -36.89
C PRO A 149 -0.18 0.81 -37.51
N LYS A 150 -0.03 1.94 -36.82
CA LYS A 150 -0.39 3.27 -37.31
C LYS A 150 0.87 4.02 -37.72
N GLU A 151 0.79 4.77 -38.82
CA GLU A 151 1.92 5.61 -39.25
C GLU A 151 2.06 6.89 -38.42
N ASN A 152 0.95 7.36 -37.88
CA ASN A 152 0.87 8.53 -37.03
C ASN A 152 0.03 8.20 -35.79
N GLU A 153 0.47 8.69 -34.64
CA GLU A 153 -0.25 8.54 -33.38
C GLU A 153 -0.26 9.84 -32.59
N VAL A 154 -1.17 9.94 -31.63
CA VAL A 154 -1.21 11.06 -30.68
C VAL A 154 -0.79 10.54 -29.32
N ILE A 155 0.22 11.17 -28.73
CA ILE A 155 0.75 10.83 -27.41
C ILE A 155 0.51 11.98 -26.45
N LYS A 156 0.16 11.64 -25.20
CA LYS A 156 0.01 12.59 -24.11
C LYS A 156 1.30 12.65 -23.30
N ILE A 157 1.86 13.85 -23.20
CA ILE A 157 3.08 14.16 -22.46
C ILE A 157 2.73 14.97 -21.23
N TYR A 158 3.14 14.48 -20.06
CA TYR A 158 2.83 15.07 -18.77
C TYR A 158 4.05 15.87 -18.25
N PRO A 159 3.88 17.12 -17.78
CA PRO A 159 4.97 17.85 -17.15
C PRO A 159 5.31 17.22 -15.79
N GLY A 160 6.59 16.90 -15.55
CA GLY A 160 7.08 16.33 -14.29
C GLY A 160 7.08 17.33 -13.12
N TRP A 161 6.80 18.60 -13.38
CA TRP A 161 6.65 19.68 -12.42
C TRP A 161 5.31 20.37 -12.67
N LEU A 162 4.26 19.97 -11.95
CA LEU A 162 3.00 20.70 -12.03
C LEU A 162 3.15 22.03 -11.29
N LYS A 163 3.40 23.11 -12.02
CA LYS A 163 3.25 24.48 -11.51
C LYS A 163 2.06 25.26 -12.11
N VAL A 164 1.43 24.80 -13.20
CA VAL A 164 0.32 25.55 -13.83
C VAL A 164 -0.61 24.63 -14.65
N GLY A 165 -1.92 24.71 -14.40
CA GLY A 165 -3.07 24.62 -15.34
C GLY A 165 -3.21 23.58 -16.48
N VAL A 166 -2.19 22.82 -16.85
CA VAL A 166 -2.21 21.88 -17.98
C VAL A 166 -1.93 20.47 -17.47
N ALA A 167 -2.94 19.60 -17.54
CA ALA A 167 -2.82 18.20 -17.08
C ALA A 167 -1.87 17.37 -17.95
N CYS A 168 -1.85 17.62 -19.27
CA CYS A 168 -0.93 17.03 -20.25
C CYS A 168 -0.97 17.81 -21.57
N VAL A 169 0.08 17.69 -22.38
CA VAL A 169 0.14 18.18 -23.76
C VAL A 169 -0.01 16.98 -24.70
N SER A 170 -0.88 17.11 -25.71
CA SER A 170 -1.04 16.08 -26.74
C SER A 170 -0.27 16.50 -27.99
N ILE A 171 0.64 15.66 -28.47
CA ILE A 171 1.39 15.90 -29.72
C ILE A 171 1.19 14.75 -30.70
N ARG A 172 1.36 15.03 -31.99
CA ARG A 172 1.32 14.00 -33.03
C ARG A 172 2.72 13.49 -33.31
N ILE A 173 2.90 12.18 -33.25
CA ILE A 173 4.16 11.50 -33.54
C ILE A 173 4.06 10.67 -34.81
N ASN A 174 5.20 10.50 -35.48
CA ASN A 174 5.37 9.70 -36.69
C ASN A 174 6.68 8.88 -36.62
N LYS A 175 7.03 8.17 -37.69
CA LYS A 175 8.26 7.35 -37.77
C LYS A 175 9.56 8.13 -37.51
N GLY A 176 9.58 9.44 -37.77
CA GLY A 176 10.73 10.32 -37.51
C GLY A 176 10.73 10.97 -36.12
N SER A 177 9.68 10.78 -35.31
CA SER A 177 9.62 11.35 -33.96
C SER A 177 10.52 10.58 -33.00
N THR A 178 11.61 11.21 -32.59
CA THR A 178 12.49 10.76 -31.51
C THR A 178 12.15 11.43 -30.19
N THR A 179 12.62 10.88 -29.08
CA THR A 179 12.58 11.51 -27.75
C THR A 179 12.99 12.98 -27.78
N GLU A 180 14.11 13.31 -28.44
CA GLU A 180 14.60 14.69 -28.54
C GLU A 180 13.62 15.61 -29.30
N THR A 181 13.06 15.14 -30.42
CA THR A 181 12.09 15.94 -31.18
C THR A 181 10.81 16.21 -30.38
N VAL A 182 10.35 15.21 -29.62
CA VAL A 182 9.19 15.34 -28.72
C VAL A 182 9.46 16.35 -27.61
N ILE A 183 10.64 16.32 -26.98
CA ILE A 183 11.03 17.29 -25.95
C ILE A 183 11.03 18.72 -26.51
N LYS A 184 11.61 18.92 -27.71
CA LYS A 184 11.66 20.22 -28.40
C LYS A 184 10.27 20.75 -28.78
N GLU A 185 9.34 19.87 -29.13
CA GLU A 185 7.96 20.27 -29.48
C GLU A 185 7.13 20.61 -28.24
N VAL A 186 7.29 19.86 -27.14
CA VAL A 186 6.43 19.99 -25.96
C VAL A 186 6.85 21.12 -25.02
N LEU A 187 8.15 21.37 -24.85
CA LEU A 187 8.62 22.38 -23.89
C LEU A 187 8.10 23.80 -24.16
N PRO A 188 8.05 24.29 -25.41
CA PRO A 188 7.40 25.56 -25.72
C PRO A 188 5.91 25.59 -25.37
N LEU A 189 5.20 24.47 -25.55
CA LEU A 189 3.78 24.34 -25.19
C LEU A 189 3.55 24.34 -23.67
N LEU A 190 4.61 24.05 -22.89
CA LEU A 190 4.62 24.13 -21.43
C LEU A 190 5.17 25.47 -20.90
N GLY A 191 5.46 26.44 -21.77
CA GLY A 191 5.96 27.76 -21.39
C GLY A 191 7.46 27.84 -21.09
N TYR A 192 8.26 26.88 -21.57
CA TYR A 192 9.73 26.92 -21.48
C TYR A 192 10.35 27.48 -22.77
N GLU A 193 11.36 28.34 -22.62
CA GLU A 193 12.14 28.86 -23.74
C GLU A 193 13.07 27.79 -24.34
N SER A 194 13.43 27.95 -25.62
CA SER A 194 14.07 26.92 -26.44
C SER A 194 15.50 26.55 -26.05
N ASP A 195 16.14 27.26 -25.15
CA ASP A 195 17.60 27.14 -25.00
C ASP A 195 18.02 26.10 -23.94
N TYR A 196 17.07 25.44 -23.29
CA TYR A 196 17.32 24.53 -22.16
C TYR A 196 16.91 23.07 -22.38
N PHE A 197 16.62 22.65 -23.62
CA PHE A 197 16.12 21.29 -23.89
C PHE A 197 17.04 20.15 -23.39
N GLN A 198 18.35 20.37 -23.35
CA GLN A 198 19.35 19.40 -22.86
C GLN A 198 19.22 19.08 -21.37
N ASN A 199 18.58 20.00 -20.62
CA ASN A 199 18.26 19.81 -19.21
C ASN A 199 16.97 19.03 -19.00
N PHE A 200 16.39 18.42 -20.05
CA PHE A 200 15.18 17.64 -19.92
C PHE A 200 15.34 16.24 -20.50
N LYS A 201 14.60 15.30 -19.94
CA LYS A 201 14.52 13.92 -20.40
C LYS A 201 13.07 13.49 -20.49
N LEU A 202 12.77 12.66 -21.49
CA LEU A 202 11.49 11.99 -21.60
C LEU A 202 11.56 10.68 -20.82
N VAL A 203 10.53 10.42 -20.03
CA VAL A 203 10.47 9.31 -19.10
C VAL A 203 9.18 8.55 -19.31
N GLU A 204 9.31 7.27 -19.59
CA GLU A 204 8.20 6.33 -19.56
C GLU A 204 7.93 5.90 -18.13
N ILE A 205 6.67 5.99 -17.71
CA ILE A 205 6.19 5.52 -16.42
C ILE A 205 5.06 4.53 -16.64
N LEU A 206 5.30 3.25 -16.37
CA LEU A 206 4.27 2.21 -16.34
C LEU A 206 3.67 2.13 -14.93
N MET A 207 2.40 2.49 -14.81
CA MET A 207 1.62 2.45 -13.58
C MET A 207 0.95 1.07 -13.43
N GLY A 208 1.75 0.04 -13.14
CA GLY A 208 1.22 -1.29 -12.86
C GLY A 208 0.58 -1.33 -11.46
N SER A 209 -0.48 -2.13 -11.30
CA SER A 209 -1.12 -2.35 -9.99
C SER A 209 -0.16 -2.90 -8.93
N ARG A 210 0.89 -3.62 -9.35
CA ARG A 210 1.89 -4.23 -8.48
C ARG A 210 3.22 -3.46 -8.40
N GLN A 211 3.52 -2.59 -9.36
CA GLN A 211 4.78 -1.84 -9.41
C GLN A 211 4.65 -0.63 -10.32
N VAL A 212 5.29 0.47 -9.93
CA VAL A 212 5.54 1.60 -10.84
C VAL A 212 6.94 1.43 -11.41
N GLN A 213 7.03 1.29 -12.74
CA GLN A 213 8.32 1.24 -13.43
C GLN A 213 8.60 2.59 -14.09
N ARG A 214 9.83 3.10 -13.91
CA ARG A 214 10.29 4.35 -14.50
C ARG A 214 11.49 4.06 -15.40
N MET A 215 11.41 4.44 -16.66
CA MET A 215 12.48 4.29 -17.63
C MET A 215 12.77 5.64 -18.29
N VAL A 216 14.02 6.06 -18.26
CA VAL A 216 14.46 7.26 -19.00
C VAL A 216 14.72 6.82 -20.43
N LEU A 217 14.08 7.48 -21.39
CA LEU A 217 14.24 7.16 -22.81
C LEU A 217 15.51 7.81 -23.35
N ASP A 218 16.16 7.12 -24.27
CA ASP A 218 17.34 7.66 -24.97
C ASP A 218 16.92 8.77 -25.93
N ASP A 219 17.78 9.77 -26.13
CA ASP A 219 17.43 10.99 -26.89
C ASP A 219 17.08 10.68 -28.37
N HIS A 220 17.63 9.59 -28.91
CA HIS A 220 17.40 9.12 -30.27
C HIS A 220 16.39 7.98 -30.37
N GLU A 221 15.77 7.58 -29.26
CA GLU A 221 14.78 6.50 -29.25
C GLU A 221 13.54 6.90 -30.04
N SER A 222 13.08 6.00 -30.92
CA SER A 222 11.88 6.19 -31.73
C SER A 222 10.63 5.99 -30.88
N ILE A 223 9.83 7.05 -30.71
CA ILE A 223 8.65 7.00 -29.84
C ILE A 223 7.58 6.08 -30.41
N ILE A 224 7.42 6.06 -31.74
CA ILE A 224 6.43 5.18 -32.38
C ILE A 224 6.80 3.70 -32.23
N SER A 225 8.10 3.37 -32.38
CA SER A 225 8.59 2.01 -32.14
C SER A 225 8.36 1.61 -30.69
N ARG A 226 8.64 2.52 -29.75
CA ARG A 226 8.47 2.25 -28.33
C ARG A 226 7.00 1.97 -27.96
N LEU A 227 6.06 2.73 -28.52
CA LEU A 227 4.62 2.49 -28.34
C LEU A 227 4.19 1.13 -28.92
N GLN A 228 4.72 0.76 -30.09
CA GLN A 228 4.46 -0.55 -30.68
C GLN A 228 5.00 -1.67 -29.79
N ASP A 229 6.18 -1.52 -29.20
CA ASP A 229 6.76 -2.51 -28.29
C ASP A 229 5.96 -2.67 -27.00
N ILE A 230 5.45 -1.56 -26.43
CA ILE A 230 4.54 -1.60 -25.29
C ILE A 230 3.26 -2.39 -25.65
N ARG A 231 2.62 -2.06 -26.78
CA ARG A 231 1.39 -2.77 -27.24
C ARG A 231 1.64 -4.23 -27.59
N LYS A 232 2.80 -4.57 -28.15
CA LYS A 232 3.21 -5.96 -28.39
C LYS A 232 3.39 -6.72 -27.08
N THR A 233 3.90 -6.05 -26.04
CA THR A 233 4.09 -6.64 -24.71
C THR A 233 2.75 -6.90 -24.04
N SER A 234 1.88 -5.88 -23.96
CA SER A 234 0.51 -5.98 -23.46
C SER A 234 -0.28 -4.73 -23.88
N LEU A 235 -1.46 -4.93 -24.48
CA LEU A 235 -2.38 -3.84 -24.78
C LEU A 235 -2.87 -3.14 -23.51
N ARG A 236 -3.05 -3.89 -22.41
CA ARG A 236 -3.44 -3.31 -21.13
C ARG A 236 -2.34 -2.41 -20.55
N GLN A 237 -1.06 -2.74 -20.74
CA GLN A 237 0.05 -1.90 -20.32
C GLN A 237 0.03 -0.53 -20.98
N MET A 238 -0.43 -0.44 -22.24
CA MET A 238 -0.55 0.85 -22.94
C MET A 238 -1.41 1.85 -22.15
N ASN A 239 -2.55 1.42 -21.61
CA ASN A 239 -3.44 2.26 -20.80
C ASN A 239 -2.86 2.62 -19.42
N GLN A 240 -1.82 1.90 -18.98
CA GLN A 240 -1.13 2.11 -17.72
C GLN A 240 0.17 2.92 -17.90
N THR A 241 0.63 3.12 -19.14
CA THR A 241 1.87 3.85 -19.43
C THR A 241 1.59 5.33 -19.64
N ARG A 242 2.42 6.17 -19.03
CA ARG A 242 2.42 7.62 -19.20
C ARG A 242 3.82 8.12 -19.53
N PHE A 243 3.91 9.14 -20.36
CA PHE A 243 5.19 9.75 -20.74
C PHE A 243 5.32 11.11 -20.06
N TYR A 244 6.40 11.33 -19.33
CA TYR A 244 6.68 12.57 -18.61
C TYR A 244 7.90 13.24 -19.17
N ILE A 245 7.87 14.57 -19.30
CA ILE A 245 9.10 15.34 -19.42
C ILE A 245 9.55 15.72 -18.02
N VAL A 246 10.79 15.39 -17.68
CA VAL A 246 11.40 15.69 -16.38
C VAL A 246 12.68 16.49 -16.59
N GLU A 247 12.97 17.40 -15.66
CA GLU A 247 14.25 18.09 -15.63
C GLU A 247 15.35 17.10 -15.22
N ASN A 248 16.41 17.06 -16.02
CA ASN A 248 17.64 16.30 -15.86
C ASN A 248 18.50 16.91 -14.75
N ASN A 249 17.98 16.85 -13.53
CA ASN A 249 18.79 17.15 -12.35
C ASN A 249 19.69 15.94 -12.10
N ILE A 250 21.01 16.12 -12.19
CA ILE A 250 22.00 15.16 -11.68
C ILE A 250 21.82 15.14 -10.16
N SER A 251 20.82 14.39 -9.68
CA SER A 251 20.66 14.21 -8.24
C SER A 251 21.70 13.19 -7.80
N THR A 252 22.51 13.56 -6.82
CA THR A 252 23.27 12.60 -6.04
C THR A 252 22.30 11.55 -5.51
N VAL A 253 22.63 10.27 -5.69
CA VAL A 253 21.81 9.17 -5.18
C VAL A 253 21.69 9.35 -3.67
N ARG A 254 20.46 9.38 -3.16
CA ARG A 254 20.17 9.43 -1.71
C ARG A 254 18.98 8.55 -1.40
N VAL A 255 19.23 7.37 -0.85
CA VAL A 255 18.19 6.45 -0.40
C VAL A 255 18.02 6.62 1.11
N HIS A 256 16.81 6.92 1.55
CA HIS A 256 16.47 6.94 2.97
C HIS A 256 15.92 5.58 3.38
N LEU A 257 16.59 4.92 4.33
CA LEU A 257 16.20 3.61 4.86
C LEU A 257 15.89 3.74 6.35
N PHE A 258 14.64 3.54 6.71
CA PHE A 258 14.22 3.36 8.10
C PHE A 258 14.62 1.95 8.58
N VAL A 259 15.26 1.89 9.73
CA VAL A 259 15.59 0.66 10.45
C VAL A 259 14.96 0.73 11.84
N GLY A 260 13.99 -0.12 12.12
CA GLY A 260 13.31 -0.21 13.40
C GLY A 260 13.52 -1.56 14.09
N GLY A 261 13.27 -1.62 15.40
CA GLY A 261 13.45 -2.84 16.19
C GLY A 261 14.78 -2.92 16.92
N LEU A 262 15.55 -1.82 16.93
CA LEU A 262 16.79 -1.69 17.70
C LEU A 262 16.47 -1.54 19.21
N PRO A 263 17.46 -1.72 20.09
CA PRO A 263 17.28 -1.46 21.52
C PRO A 263 16.92 -0.01 21.79
N LEU A 264 16.12 0.22 22.84
CA LEU A 264 15.61 1.54 23.22
C LEU A 264 16.68 2.34 23.98
N HIS A 265 16.55 3.67 23.93
CA HIS A 265 17.31 4.64 24.73
C HIS A 265 18.84 4.57 24.61
N LEU A 266 19.36 4.05 23.49
CA LEU A 266 20.78 4.05 23.21
C LEU A 266 21.26 5.42 22.67
N THR A 267 22.55 5.66 22.87
CA THR A 267 23.27 6.80 22.30
C THR A 267 23.53 6.62 20.80
N THR A 268 23.91 7.73 20.15
CA THR A 268 24.27 7.73 18.72
C THR A 268 25.43 6.77 18.41
N GLU A 269 26.44 6.76 19.27
CA GLU A 269 27.65 5.94 19.09
C GLU A 269 27.34 4.45 19.25
N GLU A 270 26.48 4.09 20.20
CA GLU A 270 26.01 2.72 20.40
C GLU A 270 25.19 2.22 19.21
N TYR A 271 24.28 3.03 18.66
CA TYR A 271 23.58 2.66 17.42
C TYR A 271 24.55 2.48 16.26
N ILE A 272 25.53 3.38 16.06
CA ILE A 272 26.52 3.25 15.00
C ILE A 272 27.33 1.95 15.18
N LYS A 273 27.69 1.60 16.41
CA LYS A 273 28.40 0.36 16.72
C LYS A 273 27.55 -0.86 16.33
N ILE A 274 26.30 -0.92 16.78
CA ILE A 274 25.37 -2.01 16.42
C ILE A 274 25.24 -2.14 14.90
N LEU A 275 25.04 -1.03 14.19
CA LEU A 275 24.89 -1.06 12.73
C LEU A 275 26.19 -1.50 12.02
N LYS A 276 27.36 -1.20 12.57
CA LYS A 276 28.65 -1.67 12.03
C LYS A 276 28.85 -3.16 12.29
N ASP A 277 28.56 -3.61 13.51
CA ASP A 277 28.81 -4.98 13.94
C ASP A 277 27.81 -5.95 13.29
N GLU A 278 26.52 -5.60 13.27
CA GLU A 278 25.45 -6.47 12.76
C GLU A 278 25.19 -6.32 11.24
N LEU A 279 25.32 -5.11 10.69
CA LEU A 279 24.96 -4.84 9.27
C LEU A 279 26.17 -4.55 8.36
N ALA A 280 27.37 -4.47 8.93
CA ALA A 280 28.61 -4.14 8.22
C ALA A 280 28.47 -2.84 7.39
N ILE A 281 27.90 -1.78 7.96
CA ILE A 281 27.67 -0.53 7.22
C ILE A 281 28.98 0.10 6.73
N LYS A 282 28.98 0.57 5.47
CA LYS A 282 30.10 1.32 4.89
C LYS A 282 29.95 2.80 5.19
N THR A 283 30.72 3.32 6.15
CA THR A 283 30.63 4.71 6.63
C THR A 283 30.87 5.78 5.57
N ASN A 284 31.55 5.47 4.48
CA ASN A 284 31.73 6.37 3.33
C ASN A 284 30.48 6.45 2.42
N LEU A 285 29.54 5.51 2.54
CA LEU A 285 28.31 5.42 1.74
C LEU A 285 27.04 5.59 2.57
N VAL A 286 27.12 5.40 3.88
CA VAL A 286 25.97 5.36 4.80
C VAL A 286 26.21 6.37 5.92
N SER A 287 25.26 7.27 6.10
CA SER A 287 25.18 8.18 7.23
C SER A 287 23.85 8.00 7.96
N MET A 288 23.80 8.37 9.23
CA MET A 288 22.57 8.34 10.02
C MET A 288 21.95 9.73 10.01
N SER A 289 20.81 9.87 9.35
CA SER A 289 20.12 11.16 9.22
C SER A 289 19.28 11.51 10.45
N HIS A 290 18.64 10.51 11.07
CA HIS A 290 17.74 10.71 12.22
C HIS A 290 17.80 9.54 13.20
N ILE A 291 17.54 9.84 14.48
CA ILE A 291 17.53 8.88 15.58
C ILE A 291 16.23 9.03 16.38
N TYR A 292 15.60 7.89 16.63
CA TYR A 292 14.40 7.73 17.44
C TYR A 292 14.72 6.78 18.59
N SER A 293 15.52 7.25 19.55
CA SER A 293 16.07 6.43 20.63
C SER A 293 14.97 5.81 21.50
N SER A 294 13.94 6.58 21.87
CA SER A 294 12.80 6.08 22.63
C SER A 294 11.97 5.01 21.89
N GLN A 295 12.09 4.95 20.56
CA GLN A 295 11.38 3.96 19.73
C GLN A 295 12.30 2.85 19.22
N GLY A 296 13.61 2.92 19.50
CA GLY A 296 14.58 1.94 18.99
C GLY A 296 14.64 1.92 17.46
N ALA A 297 14.76 3.11 16.85
CA ALA A 297 14.78 3.23 15.40
C ALA A 297 15.73 4.33 14.90
N VAL A 298 16.21 4.16 13.67
CA VAL A 298 17.09 5.12 12.99
C VAL A 298 16.68 5.27 11.53
N VAL A 299 17.04 6.39 10.91
CA VAL A 299 16.91 6.60 9.46
C VAL A 299 18.29 6.81 8.86
N LEU A 300 18.69 5.90 7.99
CA LEU A 300 19.95 5.92 7.27
C LEU A 300 19.78 6.68 5.96
N GLU A 301 20.73 7.54 5.62
CA GLU A 301 20.91 8.11 4.29
C GLU A 301 22.04 7.35 3.59
N ILE A 302 21.74 6.82 2.39
CA ILE A 302 22.64 5.92 1.67
C ILE A 302 22.89 6.48 0.27
N THR A 303 24.15 6.71 -0.07
CA THR A 303 24.55 7.37 -1.33
C THR A 303 24.82 6.41 -2.48
N CYS A 304 24.57 5.11 -2.29
CA CYS A 304 24.82 4.07 -3.27
C CYS A 304 23.67 3.05 -3.33
N PHE A 305 23.12 2.81 -4.52
CA PHE A 305 21.98 1.90 -4.70
C PHE A 305 22.28 0.45 -4.31
N SER A 306 23.45 -0.08 -4.68
CA SER A 306 23.81 -1.47 -4.36
C SER A 306 23.99 -1.67 -2.86
N GLU A 307 24.51 -0.66 -2.16
CA GLU A 307 24.64 -0.70 -0.70
C GLU A 307 23.28 -0.59 -0.01
N ALA A 308 22.39 0.27 -0.52
CA ALA A 308 21.04 0.39 -0.01
C ALA A 308 20.24 -0.91 -0.17
N GLU A 309 20.37 -1.56 -1.33
CA GLU A 309 19.74 -2.86 -1.63
C GLU A 309 20.27 -3.96 -0.70
N ARG A 310 21.60 -4.04 -0.53
CA ARG A 310 22.24 -4.98 0.40
C ARG A 310 21.73 -4.79 1.83
N LEU A 311 21.71 -3.55 2.33
CA LEU A 311 21.30 -3.25 3.69
C LEU A 311 19.83 -3.54 3.94
N TYR A 312 18.95 -3.19 2.99
CA TYR A 312 17.54 -3.48 3.12
C TYR A 312 17.24 -4.98 3.26
N MET A 313 17.90 -5.82 2.45
CA MET A 313 17.76 -7.27 2.56
C MET A 313 18.34 -7.78 3.87
N LEU A 314 19.55 -7.35 4.21
CA LEU A 314 20.24 -7.80 5.42
C LEU A 314 19.45 -7.45 6.70
N VAL A 315 18.93 -6.23 6.80
CA VAL A 315 18.12 -5.80 7.95
C VAL A 315 16.93 -6.72 8.17
N LYS A 316 16.23 -7.14 7.10
CA LYS A 316 15.06 -8.01 7.23
C LYS A 316 15.37 -9.41 7.76
N ASP A 317 16.60 -9.88 7.55
CA ASP A 317 17.06 -11.18 8.01
C ASP A 317 17.84 -11.09 9.34
N THR A 318 17.95 -9.89 9.93
CA THR A 318 18.72 -9.65 11.16
C THR A 318 17.81 -9.61 12.39
N PHE A 319 18.30 -10.21 13.48
CA PHE A 319 17.65 -10.22 14.80
C PHE A 319 18.60 -9.61 15.82
N ILE A 320 18.08 -8.73 16.69
CA ILE A 320 18.82 -8.15 17.80
C ILE A 320 18.01 -8.36 19.06
N ASN A 321 18.60 -8.99 20.08
CA ASN A 321 17.91 -9.37 21.33
C ASN A 321 16.58 -10.10 21.06
N ASP A 322 16.62 -11.12 20.20
CA ASP A 322 15.46 -11.92 19.74
C ASP A 322 14.34 -11.13 19.03
N LYS A 323 14.59 -9.85 18.71
CA LYS A 323 13.67 -9.00 17.97
C LYS A 323 14.14 -8.85 16.53
N ALA A 324 13.29 -9.27 15.59
CA ALA A 324 13.52 -9.05 14.17
C ALA A 324 13.56 -7.54 13.87
N LEU A 325 14.54 -7.11 13.08
CA LEU A 325 14.58 -5.74 12.59
C LEU A 325 13.56 -5.53 11.46
N THR A 326 13.15 -4.27 11.29
CA THR A 326 12.22 -3.85 10.25
C THR A 326 12.90 -2.83 9.34
N ALA A 327 12.67 -2.95 8.04
CA ALA A 327 13.29 -2.12 7.01
C ALA A 327 12.23 -1.48 6.13
N VAL A 328 12.20 -0.14 6.06
CA VAL A 328 11.26 0.60 5.21
C VAL A 328 12.02 1.65 4.40
N ILE A 329 11.89 1.61 3.06
CA ILE A 329 12.42 2.68 2.21
C ILE A 329 11.48 3.88 2.30
N LEU A 330 12.03 5.02 2.68
CA LEU A 330 11.27 6.25 2.91
C LEU A 330 11.33 7.14 1.66
N PRO A 331 10.17 7.61 1.17
CA PRO A 331 10.13 8.66 0.17
C PRO A 331 10.39 10.02 0.82
N GLU A 332 10.95 10.94 0.04
CA GLU A 332 11.11 12.35 0.38
C GLU A 332 9.93 13.14 -0.20
N ILE A 333 9.21 13.90 0.65
CA ILE A 333 8.19 14.84 0.17
C ILE A 333 8.84 16.22 -0.03
N LEU A 334 8.81 16.71 -1.26
CA LEU A 334 9.38 17.99 -1.69
C LEU A 334 8.42 19.12 -1.34
N GLN A 335 8.60 19.71 -0.16
CA GLN A 335 7.74 20.77 0.37
C GLN A 335 7.57 21.94 -0.60
N ASN A 336 8.65 22.33 -1.30
CA ASN A 336 8.64 23.43 -2.28
C ASN A 336 7.80 23.15 -3.54
N LYS A 337 7.39 21.91 -3.76
CA LYS A 337 6.53 21.50 -4.87
C LYS A 337 5.08 21.26 -4.46
N LEU A 338 4.77 21.29 -3.16
CA LEU A 338 3.40 21.16 -2.67
C LEU A 338 2.57 22.37 -3.11
N PRO A 339 1.33 22.16 -3.60
CA PRO A 339 0.42 23.25 -3.89
C PRO A 339 0.14 24.10 -2.64
N GLN A 340 -0.07 25.41 -2.83
CA GLN A 340 -0.53 26.28 -1.74
C GLN A 340 -1.87 25.77 -1.22
N ASN A 341 -2.02 25.73 0.11
CA ASN A 341 -3.20 25.22 0.83
C ASN A 341 -3.52 23.73 0.61
N CYS A 342 -2.56 22.91 0.18
CA CYS A 342 -2.80 21.47 0.15
C CYS A 342 -2.89 20.91 1.57
N CYS A 343 -3.84 20.01 1.80
CA CYS A 343 -3.90 19.16 2.99
C CYS A 343 -3.76 17.70 2.53
N PRO A 344 -2.53 17.14 2.51
CA PRO A 344 -2.31 15.76 2.15
C PRO A 344 -2.87 14.80 3.21
N LEU A 345 -3.26 13.60 2.79
CA LEU A 345 -3.71 12.54 3.69
C LEU A 345 -2.57 11.54 3.94
N LEU A 346 -2.29 11.22 5.20
CA LEU A 346 -1.43 10.12 5.63
C LEU A 346 -2.32 8.95 6.07
N VAL A 347 -2.20 7.80 5.41
CA VAL A 347 -3.06 6.64 5.71
C VAL A 347 -2.24 5.54 6.36
N PHE A 348 -2.66 5.13 7.56
CA PHE A 348 -2.14 3.96 8.24
C PHE A 348 -3.12 2.80 8.11
N VAL A 349 -2.63 1.64 7.71
CA VAL A 349 -3.47 0.43 7.58
C VAL A 349 -2.87 -0.71 8.38
N ASN A 350 -3.66 -1.32 9.25
CA ASN A 350 -3.33 -2.59 9.87
C ASN A 350 -3.92 -3.74 9.04
N PRO A 351 -3.12 -4.46 8.24
CA PRO A 351 -3.65 -5.48 7.33
C PRO A 351 -4.27 -6.68 8.05
N LYS A 352 -3.92 -6.90 9.34
CA LYS A 352 -4.48 -7.98 10.16
C LYS A 352 -5.86 -7.63 10.73
N SER A 353 -6.29 -6.37 10.68
CA SER A 353 -7.58 -5.95 11.22
C SER A 353 -8.77 -6.31 10.32
N GLY A 354 -9.93 -6.54 10.93
CA GLY A 354 -11.20 -6.75 10.23
C GLY A 354 -11.34 -8.08 9.51
N GLY A 355 -10.68 -9.14 9.97
CA GLY A 355 -10.71 -10.43 9.27
C GLY A 355 -10.03 -10.35 7.90
N LEU A 356 -8.83 -9.73 7.86
CA LEU A 356 -8.04 -9.46 6.65
C LEU A 356 -8.63 -8.40 5.69
N LYS A 357 -9.78 -7.78 6.01
CA LYS A 357 -10.30 -6.62 5.25
C LYS A 357 -9.30 -5.46 5.17
N GLY A 358 -8.47 -5.28 6.21
CA GLY A 358 -7.39 -4.28 6.20
C GLY A 358 -6.41 -4.48 5.03
N ARG A 359 -6.12 -5.71 4.64
CA ARG A 359 -5.24 -6.01 3.51
C ARG A 359 -5.86 -5.58 2.17
N SER A 360 -7.15 -5.84 1.97
CA SER A 360 -7.87 -5.37 0.78
C SER A 360 -7.89 -3.83 0.70
N LEU A 361 -8.19 -3.15 1.81
CA LEU A 361 -8.19 -1.69 1.90
C LEU A 361 -6.80 -1.09 1.63
N LEU A 362 -5.73 -1.70 2.13
CA LEU A 362 -4.35 -1.29 1.82
C LEU A 362 -4.12 -1.25 0.31
N TYR A 363 -4.59 -2.26 -0.42
CA TYR A 363 -4.46 -2.30 -1.88
C TYR A 363 -5.36 -1.29 -2.58
N SER A 364 -6.60 -1.12 -2.13
CA SER A 364 -7.52 -0.14 -2.71
C SER A 364 -7.02 1.29 -2.54
N PHE A 365 -6.56 1.68 -1.35
CA PHE A 365 -6.03 3.03 -1.14
C PHE A 365 -4.74 3.30 -1.92
N ARG A 366 -3.87 2.29 -2.12
CA ARG A 366 -2.69 2.43 -2.99
C ARG A 366 -3.05 2.62 -4.47
N LYS A 367 -4.26 2.24 -4.91
CA LYS A 367 -4.76 2.51 -6.27
C LYS A 367 -5.37 3.91 -6.39
N LEU A 368 -6.01 4.41 -5.32
CA LEU A 368 -6.73 5.68 -5.32
C LEU A 368 -5.86 6.89 -4.95
N LEU A 369 -4.88 6.69 -4.07
CA LEU A 369 -3.97 7.72 -3.57
C LEU A 369 -2.55 7.46 -4.07
N ASN A 370 -1.65 8.41 -3.83
CA ASN A 370 -0.23 8.17 -4.04
C ASN A 370 0.23 7.05 -3.08
N PRO A 371 0.84 5.95 -3.54
CA PRO A 371 1.24 4.84 -2.67
C PRO A 371 2.15 5.25 -1.50
N HIS A 372 2.89 6.35 -1.65
CA HIS A 372 3.77 6.91 -0.62
C HIS A 372 3.03 7.66 0.49
N GLN A 373 1.70 7.76 0.40
CA GLN A 373 0.83 8.21 1.48
C GLN A 373 0.35 7.05 2.36
N ILE A 374 0.56 5.79 1.94
CA ILE A 374 -0.08 4.61 2.53
C ILE A 374 0.95 3.73 3.23
N PHE A 375 0.89 3.71 4.57
CA PHE A 375 1.81 2.98 5.43
C PHE A 375 1.12 1.76 6.06
N GLU A 376 1.77 0.62 5.90
CA GLU A 376 1.35 -0.63 6.52
C GLU A 376 1.95 -0.72 7.93
N LEU A 377 1.10 -0.78 8.95
CA LEU A 377 1.54 -0.72 10.35
C LEU A 377 2.33 -1.97 10.78
N THR A 378 2.12 -3.12 10.15
CA THR A 378 2.91 -4.33 10.42
C THR A 378 4.35 -4.25 9.91
N ASN A 379 4.70 -3.21 9.13
CA ASN A 379 6.03 -2.99 8.60
C ASN A 379 6.66 -1.72 9.20
N GLY A 380 7.24 -1.84 10.39
CA GLY A 380 7.93 -0.73 11.07
C GLY A 380 7.01 0.22 11.86
N GLY A 381 5.71 -0.07 11.96
CA GLY A 381 4.77 0.72 12.75
C GLY A 381 4.41 2.07 12.10
N PRO A 382 3.90 3.04 12.89
CA PRO A 382 3.48 4.34 12.37
C PRO A 382 4.64 5.33 12.14
N LEU A 383 5.79 5.11 12.78
CA LEU A 383 6.93 6.02 12.76
C LEU A 383 7.48 6.33 11.35
N PRO A 384 7.61 5.36 10.42
CA PRO A 384 7.96 5.65 9.02
C PRO A 384 7.05 6.70 8.37
N GLY A 385 5.73 6.60 8.57
CA GLY A 385 4.76 7.53 7.98
C GLY A 385 4.90 8.94 8.55
N PHE A 386 5.03 9.03 9.87
CA PHE A 386 5.26 10.32 10.52
C PHE A 386 6.60 10.96 10.16
N HIS A 387 7.66 10.15 10.02
CA HIS A 387 8.95 10.65 9.54
C HIS A 387 8.82 11.25 8.14
N THR A 388 8.20 10.52 7.20
CA THR A 388 7.96 11.00 5.83
C THR A 388 7.15 12.30 5.80
N PHE A 389 6.19 12.48 6.71
CA PHE A 389 5.35 13.67 6.79
C PHE A 389 5.89 14.75 7.75
N SER A 390 7.08 14.57 8.33
CA SER A 390 7.59 15.43 9.41
C SER A 390 7.72 16.91 9.05
N GLN A 391 7.99 17.23 7.78
CA GLN A 391 8.16 18.60 7.29
C GLN A 391 6.88 19.18 6.65
N ILE A 392 5.77 18.44 6.66
CA ILE A 392 4.51 18.87 6.07
C ILE A 392 3.78 19.76 7.09
N PRO A 393 3.49 21.04 6.76
CA PRO A 393 2.95 21.98 7.73
C PRO A 393 1.49 21.69 8.10
N TYR A 394 0.72 21.07 7.19
CA TYR A 394 -0.68 20.72 7.39
C TYR A 394 -1.00 19.41 6.68
N PHE A 395 -1.49 18.41 7.42
CA PHE A 395 -1.97 17.14 6.86
C PHE A 395 -3.02 16.51 7.76
N ARG A 396 -3.81 15.57 7.22
CA ARG A 396 -4.76 14.74 7.96
C ARG A 396 -4.27 13.30 8.01
N ILE A 397 -4.75 12.53 8.98
CA ILE A 397 -4.43 11.11 9.14
C ILE A 397 -5.71 10.27 9.01
N LEU A 398 -5.63 9.14 8.32
CA LEU A 398 -6.66 8.10 8.35
C LEU A 398 -6.06 6.81 8.93
N VAL A 399 -6.64 6.29 10.01
CA VAL A 399 -6.22 5.02 10.63
C VAL A 399 -7.23 3.93 10.37
N CYS A 400 -6.83 2.90 9.63
CA CYS A 400 -7.65 1.73 9.32
C CYS A 400 -7.29 0.58 10.26
N GLY A 401 -8.11 0.36 11.30
CA GLY A 401 -7.83 -0.61 12.35
C GLY A 401 -8.92 -0.65 13.43
N GLY A 402 -8.69 -1.44 14.48
CA GLY A 402 -9.50 -1.37 15.72
C GLY A 402 -8.96 -0.33 16.71
N ASP A 403 -9.60 -0.17 17.87
CA ASP A 403 -9.21 0.84 18.88
C ASP A 403 -7.74 0.73 19.32
N GLY A 404 -7.21 -0.48 19.49
CA GLY A 404 -5.79 -0.68 19.82
C GLY A 404 -4.83 -0.19 18.72
N THR A 405 -5.24 -0.27 17.46
CA THR A 405 -4.45 0.29 16.34
C THR A 405 -4.49 1.81 16.34
N VAL A 406 -5.67 2.40 16.58
CA VAL A 406 -5.82 3.85 16.72
C VAL A 406 -4.99 4.37 17.89
N GLY A 407 -5.06 3.70 19.05
CA GLY A 407 -4.27 4.05 20.23
C GLY A 407 -2.76 3.94 19.99
N TRP A 408 -2.30 2.94 19.24
CA TRP A 408 -0.89 2.83 18.86
C TRP A 408 -0.42 4.02 18.00
N VAL A 409 -1.22 4.41 17.00
CA VAL A 409 -0.89 5.58 16.15
C VAL A 409 -0.89 6.87 16.97
N LEU A 410 -1.89 7.08 17.82
CA LEU A 410 -1.97 8.27 18.70
C LEU A 410 -0.83 8.32 19.72
N GLY A 411 -0.42 7.17 20.27
CA GLY A 411 0.74 7.07 21.16
C GLY A 411 2.03 7.48 20.45
N ALA A 412 2.28 6.92 19.26
CA ALA A 412 3.45 7.27 18.47
C ALA A 412 3.44 8.75 18.02
N LEU A 413 2.27 9.32 17.70
CA LEU A 413 2.13 10.74 17.39
C LEU A 413 2.54 11.61 18.58
N GLU A 414 2.06 11.29 19.78
CA GLU A 414 2.39 12.03 21.01
C GLU A 414 3.89 12.08 21.27
N GLU A 415 4.58 10.96 21.08
CA GLU A 415 6.02 10.85 21.34
C GLU A 415 6.87 11.70 20.39
N ILE A 416 6.37 11.97 19.17
CA ILE A 416 7.15 12.65 18.12
C ILE A 416 6.57 14.00 17.72
N ARG A 417 5.43 14.44 18.26
CA ARG A 417 4.74 15.69 17.89
C ARG A 417 5.67 16.91 17.87
N HIS A 418 6.62 16.97 18.80
CA HIS A 418 7.62 18.05 18.91
C HIS A 418 8.64 18.08 17.77
N LYS A 419 8.73 17.00 16.98
CA LYS A 419 9.58 16.88 15.79
C LYS A 419 8.82 17.10 14.48
N LEU A 420 7.49 17.28 14.53
CA LEU A 420 6.65 17.48 13.36
C LEU A 420 6.37 18.97 13.13
N ALA A 421 6.39 19.40 11.87
CA ALA A 421 5.94 20.73 11.47
C ALA A 421 4.44 20.93 11.72
N CYS A 422 3.65 19.86 11.61
CA CYS A 422 2.26 19.79 12.04
C CYS A 422 2.18 18.93 13.33
N PRO A 423 2.15 19.54 14.53
CA PRO A 423 2.17 18.80 15.79
C PRO A 423 0.84 18.13 16.14
N GLU A 424 -0.28 18.65 15.64
CA GLU A 424 -1.64 18.21 15.99
C GLU A 424 -2.49 17.97 14.73
N PRO A 425 -2.12 17.01 13.85
CA PRO A 425 -2.91 16.66 12.68
C PRO A 425 -4.22 15.97 13.08
N SER A 426 -5.33 16.28 12.41
CA SER A 426 -6.61 15.60 12.63
C SER A 426 -6.54 14.12 12.24
N VAL A 427 -7.17 13.26 13.05
CA VAL A 427 -7.15 11.80 12.87
C VAL A 427 -8.56 11.25 12.63
N ALA A 428 -8.79 10.76 11.41
CA ALA A 428 -9.97 10.00 11.04
C ALA A 428 -9.77 8.49 11.29
N ILE A 429 -10.86 7.78 11.55
CA ILE A 429 -10.84 6.35 11.89
C ILE A 429 -11.66 5.59 10.85
N LEU A 430 -11.10 4.52 10.28
CA LEU A 430 -11.86 3.49 9.59
C LEU A 430 -11.95 2.25 10.51
N PRO A 431 -13.10 2.04 11.17
CA PRO A 431 -13.22 1.06 12.25
C PRO A 431 -13.23 -0.38 11.72
N LEU A 432 -12.11 -1.09 11.83
CA LEU A 432 -11.96 -2.49 11.40
C LEU A 432 -12.02 -3.51 12.55
N GLY A 433 -12.06 -3.05 13.80
CA GLY A 433 -12.09 -3.93 14.98
C GLY A 433 -13.47 -4.50 15.30
N THR A 434 -13.55 -5.20 16.43
CA THR A 434 -14.83 -5.70 16.99
C THR A 434 -15.48 -4.67 17.94
N GLY A 435 -14.66 -4.04 18.78
CA GLY A 435 -15.04 -3.00 19.76
C GLY A 435 -15.48 -1.73 19.04
N ASN A 436 -14.53 -0.98 18.48
CA ASN A 436 -14.67 0.27 17.71
C ASN A 436 -15.35 1.41 18.46
N ASP A 437 -15.03 1.58 19.75
CA ASP A 437 -15.68 2.58 20.59
C ASP A 437 -15.38 4.00 20.10
N LEU A 438 -14.12 4.29 19.75
CA LEU A 438 -13.74 5.60 19.19
C LEU A 438 -14.45 5.87 17.87
N GLY A 439 -14.58 4.85 17.02
CA GLY A 439 -15.30 4.97 15.74
C GLY A 439 -16.77 5.38 15.94
N ARG A 440 -17.45 4.85 16.98
CA ARG A 440 -18.83 5.24 17.29
C ARG A 440 -18.93 6.65 17.86
N VAL A 441 -18.10 6.95 18.84
CA VAL A 441 -18.08 8.24 19.55
C VAL A 441 -17.80 9.39 18.59
N LEU A 442 -16.81 9.21 17.72
CA LEU A 442 -16.41 10.18 16.70
C LEU A 442 -17.23 10.05 15.41
N ARG A 443 -18.31 9.27 15.41
CA ARG A 443 -19.29 9.12 14.31
C ARG A 443 -18.73 8.58 12.99
N TRP A 444 -17.59 7.90 13.02
CA TRP A 444 -17.06 7.11 11.90
C TRP A 444 -17.77 5.75 11.73
N GLY A 445 -18.61 5.36 12.69
CA GLY A 445 -19.48 4.20 12.61
C GLY A 445 -19.03 3.01 13.45
N ALA A 446 -19.88 1.98 13.53
CA ALA A 446 -19.65 0.80 14.36
C ALA A 446 -18.66 -0.21 13.75
N GLY A 447 -18.37 -0.09 12.45
CA GLY A 447 -17.32 -0.83 11.78
C GLY A 447 -17.56 -1.03 10.28
N TYR A 448 -16.48 -1.19 9.54
CA TYR A 448 -16.46 -1.34 8.09
C TYR A 448 -17.24 -2.57 7.61
N SER A 449 -18.13 -2.34 6.64
CA SER A 449 -19.04 -3.32 6.08
C SER A 449 -18.85 -3.53 4.58
N GLY A 450 -17.79 -2.96 3.99
CA GLY A 450 -17.49 -3.10 2.56
C GLY A 450 -17.80 -1.85 1.75
N GLU A 451 -17.90 -0.69 2.41
CA GLU A 451 -18.09 0.60 1.77
C GLU A 451 -17.00 0.86 0.72
N ASP A 452 -17.38 1.49 -0.39
CA ASP A 452 -16.43 1.84 -1.44
C ASP A 452 -15.29 2.74 -0.87
N PRO A 453 -14.01 2.38 -1.07
CA PRO A 453 -12.89 3.14 -0.56
C PRO A 453 -12.83 4.59 -1.04
N TYR A 454 -13.36 4.91 -2.23
CA TYR A 454 -13.42 6.29 -2.69
C TYR A 454 -14.43 7.12 -1.89
N SER A 455 -15.59 6.54 -1.58
CA SER A 455 -16.59 7.15 -0.68
C SER A 455 -16.04 7.43 0.72
N ILE A 456 -15.19 6.55 1.26
CA ILE A 456 -14.49 6.78 2.53
C ILE A 456 -13.58 8.00 2.45
N LEU A 457 -12.84 8.17 1.35
CA LEU A 457 -11.96 9.32 1.18
C LEU A 457 -12.74 10.64 1.12
N ILE A 458 -13.90 10.66 0.47
CA ILE A 458 -14.79 11.84 0.47
C ILE A 458 -15.21 12.18 1.90
N SER A 459 -15.66 11.19 2.69
CA SER A 459 -16.03 11.42 4.08
C SER A 459 -14.88 11.98 4.93
N VAL A 460 -13.63 11.63 4.63
CA VAL A 460 -12.43 12.16 5.31
C VAL A 460 -12.12 13.60 4.91
N ASP A 461 -12.35 13.96 3.64
CA ASP A 461 -12.15 15.32 3.14
C ASP A 461 -13.18 16.28 3.74
N GLU A 462 -14.44 15.85 3.80
CA GLU A 462 -15.59 16.65 4.25
C GLU A 462 -15.76 16.66 5.77
N ALA A 463 -15.01 15.84 6.52
CA ALA A 463 -15.16 15.75 7.97
C ALA A 463 -14.72 17.04 8.70
N ASP A 464 -15.53 17.40 9.71
CA ASP A 464 -15.22 18.42 10.69
C ASP A 464 -14.23 17.92 11.75
N ASP A 465 -13.39 18.83 12.24
CA ASP A 465 -12.42 18.55 13.28
C ASP A 465 -13.06 18.66 14.67
N VAL A 466 -12.77 17.70 15.55
CA VAL A 466 -13.26 17.68 16.93
C VAL A 466 -12.08 17.43 17.88
N LEU A 467 -12.05 18.15 19.00
CA LEU A 467 -11.06 17.93 20.05
C LEU A 467 -11.38 16.67 20.84
N MET A 468 -10.34 15.93 21.19
CA MET A 468 -10.44 14.70 21.98
C MET A 468 -9.43 14.74 23.12
N ASP A 469 -9.93 14.54 24.33
CA ASP A 469 -9.08 14.42 25.52
C ASP A 469 -8.36 13.07 25.54
N ARG A 470 -7.15 13.04 26.12
CA ARG A 470 -6.37 11.82 26.33
C ARG A 470 -5.82 11.80 27.74
N TRP A 471 -6.03 10.71 28.45
CA TRP A 471 -5.70 10.60 29.87
C TRP A 471 -4.36 9.89 30.05
N THR A 472 -3.51 10.46 30.90
CA THR A 472 -2.29 9.80 31.38
C THR A 472 -2.57 9.13 32.72
N ILE A 473 -2.33 7.82 32.79
CA ILE A 473 -2.46 7.01 33.99
C ILE A 473 -1.05 6.71 34.51
N LEU A 474 -0.81 7.04 35.77
CA LEU A 474 0.41 6.72 36.48
C LEU A 474 0.13 5.55 37.41
N LEU A 475 0.83 4.44 37.21
CA LEU A 475 0.74 3.25 38.04
C LEU A 475 2.00 3.20 38.91
N ASP A 476 1.87 3.62 40.16
CA ASP A 476 2.94 3.61 41.15
C ASP A 476 2.81 2.36 42.03
N ALA A 477 3.70 1.39 41.81
CA ALA A 477 3.79 0.20 42.65
C ALA A 477 4.83 0.49 43.74
N GLN A 478 4.38 1.03 44.87
CA GLN A 478 5.21 1.19 46.06
C GLN A 478 5.46 -0.17 46.73
N GLU A 479 6.28 -1.04 46.14
CA GLU A 479 6.78 -2.22 46.85
C GLU A 479 8.03 -1.87 47.66
N ALA A 480 7.82 -1.56 48.94
CA ALA A 480 8.85 -1.74 49.97
C ALA A 480 9.02 -3.24 50.22
N LEU A 481 9.91 -3.90 49.46
CA LEU A 481 10.37 -5.25 49.75
C LEU A 481 11.23 -5.22 51.03
N GLU A 482 10.63 -5.57 52.17
CA GLU A 482 11.40 -5.89 53.37
C GLU A 482 12.10 -7.26 53.22
N SER A 483 13.44 -7.21 53.25
CA SER A 483 14.46 -8.29 53.34
C SER A 483 14.84 -9.00 52.01
N SER A 484 16.12 -9.02 51.60
CA SER A 484 17.28 -9.48 52.39
C SER A 484 18.58 -8.73 52.05
N GLU A 485 19.31 -8.36 53.11
CA GLU A 485 20.75 -8.07 53.18
C GLU A 485 21.40 -7.18 52.08
N ASN A 486 21.64 -5.92 52.46
CA ASN A 486 22.67 -5.00 51.94
C ASN A 486 22.50 -4.39 50.53
N GLY A 487 21.35 -3.80 50.24
CA GLY A 487 21.23 -2.83 49.13
C GLY A 487 20.00 -1.93 49.28
N VAL A 488 20.19 -0.61 49.18
CA VAL A 488 19.08 0.32 48.96
C VAL A 488 18.56 0.04 47.55
N LEU A 489 17.43 -0.65 47.43
CA LEU A 489 16.72 -0.79 46.16
C LEU A 489 16.00 0.54 45.90
N GLU A 490 16.36 1.22 44.82
CA GLU A 490 15.59 2.35 44.34
C GLU A 490 14.19 1.86 43.95
N PRO A 491 13.11 2.56 44.37
CA PRO A 491 11.76 2.20 43.98
C PRO A 491 11.64 2.21 42.45
N GLU A 492 10.97 1.19 41.89
CA GLU A 492 10.72 1.17 40.45
C GLU A 492 9.93 2.43 40.05
N PRO A 493 10.32 3.09 38.93
CA PRO A 493 9.61 4.27 38.49
C PRO A 493 8.17 3.93 38.12
N PRO A 494 7.21 4.84 38.35
CA PRO A 494 5.81 4.59 38.05
C PRO A 494 5.62 4.28 36.57
N LYS A 495 4.84 3.23 36.28
CA LYS A 495 4.50 2.86 34.92
C LYS A 495 3.47 3.84 34.36
N ILE A 496 3.82 4.47 33.24
CA ILE A 496 2.97 5.45 32.57
C ILE A 496 2.17 4.76 31.46
N VAL A 497 0.85 4.93 31.46
CA VAL A 497 -0.07 4.38 30.45
C VAL A 497 -0.94 5.49 29.88
N GLN A 498 -1.15 5.50 28.57
CA GLN A 498 -2.06 6.43 27.90
C GLN A 498 -3.42 5.77 27.66
N MET A 499 -4.50 6.44 28.06
CA MET A 499 -5.87 5.97 27.92
C MET A 499 -6.67 6.89 26.99
N ASN A 500 -7.29 6.29 25.97
CA ASN A 500 -8.13 7.01 25.01
C ASN A 500 -9.63 6.79 25.24
N ASN A 501 -10.04 5.61 25.74
CA ASN A 501 -11.45 5.22 25.83
C ASN A 501 -11.89 5.12 27.29
N TYR A 502 -11.42 4.07 27.96
CA TYR A 502 -11.70 3.79 29.36
C TYR A 502 -10.60 2.91 29.97
N CYS A 503 -10.56 2.88 31.29
CA CYS A 503 -9.70 2.03 32.10
C CYS A 503 -10.56 1.36 33.15
N GLY A 504 -10.60 0.03 33.13
CA GLY A 504 -11.35 -0.78 34.09
C GLY A 504 -10.45 -1.41 35.14
N LEU A 505 -10.97 -1.52 36.36
CA LEU A 505 -10.44 -2.29 37.49
C LEU A 505 -11.49 -3.32 37.92
N GLY A 506 -11.03 -4.47 38.42
CA GLY A 506 -11.91 -5.56 38.88
C GLY A 506 -12.46 -6.42 37.74
N ILE A 507 -13.76 -6.74 37.78
CA ILE A 507 -14.37 -7.70 36.87
C ILE A 507 -14.19 -7.35 35.38
N ASP A 508 -14.24 -6.06 35.01
CA ASP A 508 -14.04 -5.60 33.63
C ASP A 508 -12.64 -5.92 33.09
N ALA A 509 -11.61 -5.62 33.89
CA ALA A 509 -10.23 -5.92 33.54
C ALA A 509 -10.03 -7.44 33.37
N GLU A 510 -10.65 -8.23 34.25
CA GLU A 510 -10.54 -9.68 34.21
C GLU A 510 -11.25 -10.31 33.01
N LEU A 511 -12.39 -9.74 32.59
CA LEU A 511 -13.10 -10.12 31.37
C LEU A 511 -12.26 -9.80 30.14
N SER A 512 -11.72 -8.59 30.08
CA SER A 512 -10.82 -8.14 29.01
C SER A 512 -9.57 -9.02 28.91
N LEU A 513 -8.98 -9.41 30.05
CA LEU A 513 -7.84 -10.34 30.10
C LEU A 513 -8.22 -11.74 29.60
N GLY A 514 -9.37 -12.27 30.04
CA GLY A 514 -9.84 -13.58 29.58
C GLY A 514 -10.12 -13.62 28.08
N PHE A 515 -10.74 -12.58 27.54
CA PHE A 515 -10.93 -12.43 26.10
C PHE A 515 -9.59 -12.30 25.35
N HIS A 516 -8.63 -11.57 25.92
CA HIS A 516 -7.30 -11.41 25.33
C HIS A 516 -6.56 -12.75 25.23
N HIS A 517 -6.49 -13.53 26.32
CA HIS A 517 -5.85 -14.85 26.33
C HIS A 517 -6.51 -15.80 25.33
N ALA A 518 -7.85 -15.87 25.28
CA ALA A 518 -8.55 -16.70 24.31
C ALA A 518 -8.19 -16.33 22.85
N ARG A 519 -7.95 -15.03 22.59
CA ARG A 519 -7.52 -14.55 21.27
C ARG A 519 -6.06 -14.84 20.97
N GLU A 520 -5.18 -14.86 21.97
CA GLU A 520 -3.77 -15.22 21.79
C GLU A 520 -3.57 -16.73 21.59
N GLU A 521 -4.38 -17.55 22.26
CA GLU A 521 -4.34 -19.02 22.12
C GLU A 521 -4.79 -19.47 20.72
N GLU A 522 -5.85 -18.87 20.16
CA GLU A 522 -6.44 -19.30 18.88
C GLU A 522 -6.74 -18.13 17.93
N PRO A 523 -5.72 -17.36 17.48
CA PRO A 523 -5.92 -16.11 16.72
C PRO A 523 -6.74 -16.30 15.44
N ASP A 524 -6.59 -17.45 14.76
CA ASP A 524 -7.29 -17.76 13.52
C ASP A 524 -8.82 -17.90 13.67
N LYS A 525 -9.32 -18.10 14.90
CA LYS A 525 -10.76 -18.15 15.17
C LYS A 525 -11.39 -16.77 15.36
N PHE A 526 -10.58 -15.71 15.55
CA PHE A 526 -11.06 -14.36 15.87
C PHE A 526 -11.28 -13.46 14.65
N ASN A 527 -11.63 -14.06 13.52
CA ASN A 527 -11.78 -13.37 12.23
C ASN A 527 -13.17 -12.78 12.00
N SER A 528 -14.14 -13.08 12.87
CA SER A 528 -15.54 -12.62 12.76
C SER A 528 -15.95 -11.78 13.97
N ARG A 529 -16.50 -10.58 13.70
CA ARG A 529 -17.02 -9.67 14.75
C ARG A 529 -18.11 -10.33 15.60
N LEU A 530 -19.01 -11.10 14.99
CA LEU A 530 -20.09 -11.78 15.69
C LEU A 530 -19.54 -12.88 16.62
N HIS A 531 -18.60 -13.67 16.12
CA HIS A 531 -17.94 -14.70 16.92
C HIS A 531 -17.20 -14.08 18.11
N ASN A 532 -16.41 -13.03 17.86
CA ASN A 532 -15.66 -12.31 18.89
C ASN A 532 -16.58 -11.79 19.99
N LYS A 533 -17.74 -11.21 19.64
CA LYS A 533 -18.75 -10.80 20.62
C LYS A 533 -19.33 -11.97 21.40
N GLY A 534 -19.60 -13.10 20.74
CA GLY A 534 -20.09 -14.32 21.38
C GLY A 534 -19.10 -14.90 22.41
N VAL A 535 -17.81 -14.93 22.07
CA VAL A 535 -16.74 -15.33 23.00
C VAL A 535 -16.68 -14.39 24.20
N TYR A 536 -16.75 -13.08 23.97
CA TYR A 536 -16.77 -12.08 25.04
C TYR A 536 -17.95 -12.31 26.01
N VAL A 537 -19.15 -12.57 25.48
CA VAL A 537 -20.34 -12.89 26.30
C VAL A 537 -20.14 -14.19 27.10
N LYS A 538 -19.56 -15.24 26.48
CA LYS A 538 -19.29 -16.51 27.15
C LYS A 538 -18.34 -16.35 28.33
N VAL A 539 -17.23 -15.62 28.12
CA VAL A 539 -16.27 -15.29 29.19
C VAL A 539 -16.96 -14.43 30.26
N GLY A 540 -17.78 -13.46 29.83
CA GLY A 540 -18.73 -12.69 30.65
C GLY A 540 -19.47 -13.55 31.68
N LEU A 541 -20.28 -14.48 31.19
CA LEU A 541 -21.14 -15.33 32.00
C LEU A 541 -20.36 -16.23 32.97
N GLN A 542 -19.17 -16.70 32.57
CA GLN A 542 -18.33 -17.54 33.44
C GLN A 542 -17.79 -16.77 34.66
N LYS A 543 -17.53 -15.47 34.51
CA LYS A 543 -16.90 -14.65 35.56
C LYS A 543 -17.89 -13.99 36.51
N MET A 544 -19.18 -13.87 36.14
CA MET A 544 -20.21 -13.29 37.01
C MET A 544 -20.54 -14.11 38.27
N SER A 545 -20.04 -15.35 38.39
CA SER A 545 -20.34 -16.22 39.54
C SER A 545 -19.51 -15.92 40.81
N HIS A 546 -18.51 -15.03 40.74
CA HIS A 546 -17.63 -14.73 41.87
C HIS A 546 -17.86 -13.30 42.38
N THR A 547 -18.34 -13.16 43.61
CA THR A 547 -18.39 -11.86 44.31
C THR A 547 -17.04 -11.52 44.93
N ARG A 548 -16.50 -10.37 44.57
CA ARG A 548 -15.26 -9.77 45.03
C ARG A 548 -15.64 -8.41 45.61
N SER A 549 -15.50 -8.29 46.92
CA SER A 549 -15.78 -7.03 47.62
C SER A 549 -14.70 -5.97 47.31
N LEU A 550 -14.56 -5.55 46.05
CA LEU A 550 -13.48 -4.68 45.57
C LEU A 550 -13.44 -3.36 46.33
N HIS A 551 -14.60 -2.81 46.67
CA HIS A 551 -14.76 -1.62 47.52
C HIS A 551 -14.05 -1.69 48.88
N LYS A 552 -13.70 -2.89 49.38
CA LYS A 552 -12.95 -3.07 50.63
C LYS A 552 -11.43 -3.02 50.42
N GLU A 553 -10.98 -3.21 49.18
CA GLU A 553 -9.57 -3.33 48.79
C GLU A 553 -9.03 -2.05 48.15
N ILE A 554 -9.90 -1.14 47.72
CA ILE A 554 -9.52 0.11 47.05
C ILE A 554 -10.07 1.33 47.77
N LYS A 555 -9.30 2.42 47.75
CA LYS A 555 -9.75 3.76 48.11
C LYS A 555 -9.75 4.63 46.87
N LEU A 556 -10.84 5.36 46.66
CA LEU A 556 -10.95 6.30 45.55
C LEU A 556 -10.85 7.72 46.10
N GLN A 557 -9.92 8.49 45.54
CA GLN A 557 -9.79 9.92 45.81
C GLN A 557 -9.93 10.68 44.49
N VAL A 558 -10.83 11.66 44.46
CA VAL A 558 -11.07 12.53 43.29
C VAL A 558 -10.86 13.97 43.74
N ASP A 559 -10.00 14.72 43.04
CA ASP A 559 -9.67 16.11 43.38
C ASP A 559 -9.32 16.30 44.87
N GLN A 560 -8.52 15.37 45.41
CA GLN A 560 -8.10 15.31 46.81
C GLN A 560 -9.20 14.95 47.83
N HIS A 561 -10.42 14.62 47.39
CA HIS A 561 -11.52 14.21 48.25
C HIS A 561 -11.74 12.70 48.18
N GLU A 562 -11.82 12.04 49.33
CA GLU A 562 -12.13 10.60 49.40
C GLU A 562 -13.60 10.37 49.02
N VAL A 563 -13.83 9.41 48.14
CA VAL A 563 -15.14 9.01 47.64
C VAL A 563 -15.48 7.65 48.23
N GLU A 564 -16.55 7.58 49.03
CA GLU A 564 -17.04 6.32 49.57
C GLU A 564 -17.61 5.44 48.45
N LEU A 565 -17.07 4.23 48.32
CA LEU A 565 -17.45 3.30 47.26
C LEU A 565 -18.60 2.40 47.75
N PRO A 566 -19.69 2.24 46.96
CA PRO A 566 -20.71 1.25 47.27
C PRO A 566 -20.16 -0.18 47.06
N SER A 567 -20.97 -1.20 47.34
CA SER A 567 -20.56 -2.59 47.07
C SER A 567 -20.38 -2.85 45.58
N ILE A 568 -19.16 -2.64 45.09
CA ILE A 568 -18.77 -2.80 43.69
C ILE A 568 -17.83 -3.99 43.48
N GLU A 569 -17.92 -4.54 42.27
CA GLU A 569 -17.10 -5.65 41.72
C GLU A 569 -16.11 -5.14 40.65
N GLY A 570 -16.31 -3.91 40.19
CA GLY A 570 -15.46 -3.25 39.21
C GLY A 570 -15.65 -1.74 39.23
N LEU A 571 -14.61 -1.03 38.79
CA LEU A 571 -14.58 0.42 38.68
C LEU A 571 -14.07 0.77 37.29
N ILE A 572 -14.76 1.67 36.57
CA ILE A 572 -14.37 2.07 35.22
C ILE A 572 -14.23 3.59 35.17
N PHE A 573 -13.05 4.06 34.77
CA PHE A 573 -12.79 5.44 34.40
C PHE A 573 -13.04 5.59 32.90
N ILE A 574 -13.88 6.54 32.50
CA ILE A 574 -14.33 6.70 31.11
C ILE A 574 -13.93 8.08 30.61
N ASN A 575 -13.31 8.13 29.43
CA ASN A 575 -12.93 9.36 28.72
C ASN A 575 -13.89 9.70 27.56
N ILE A 576 -14.65 8.70 27.07
CA ILE A 576 -15.61 8.89 25.99
C ILE A 576 -17.02 9.16 26.52
N PRO A 577 -17.85 9.98 25.84
CA PRO A 577 -19.24 10.20 26.24
C PRO A 577 -20.04 8.89 26.26
N ARG A 578 -20.95 8.78 27.22
CA ARG A 578 -21.85 7.63 27.42
C ARG A 578 -22.86 7.45 26.28
#